data_AF-A0A9P9MQY3-F1
#
_entry.id   AF-A0A9P9MQY3-F1
#
_cell.length_a   1.000
_cell.length_b   1.000
_cell.length_c   1.000
_cell.angle_alpha   90.00
_cell.angle_beta   90.00
_cell.angle_gamma   90.00
#
_symmetry.space_group_name_H-M   'P 1'
#
loop_
_entity.id
_entity.type
_entity.pdbx_description
1 polymer ?
#
loop_
_entity_poly.entity_id
_entity_poly.type
_entity_poly.pdbx_seq_one_letter_code
_entity_poly.pdbx_strand_id
1 'polypeptide(L)'
;NHWSIYLQTGPKESVRLNMDPSTVLGAPAPNHGYRGRLTAEPRRYAITRNQERTVTIPANPGHSVGQFMDVIIIDGNHLYDFTTRGRGCTGWI
;
A
#
# COMPACT_ATOMS: atom_id res chain seq x y z
N ASN A 1 3.18 11.73 -4.86
CA ASN A 1 2.72 11.43 -3.49
C ASN A 1 2.27 9.98 -3.42
N HIS A 2 3.23 9.07 -3.45
CA HIS A 2 3.00 7.62 -3.43
C HIS A 2 3.57 7.09 -2.13
N TRP A 3 2.83 6.20 -1.50
CA TRP A 3 3.27 5.56 -0.27
C TRP A 3 3.31 4.05 -0.47
N SER A 4 4.19 3.39 0.26
CA SER A 4 4.22 1.93 0.36
C SER A 4 4.41 1.58 1.82
N ILE A 5 3.75 0.52 2.28
CA ILE A 5 3.91 0.02 3.64
C ILE A 5 4.91 -1.13 3.58
N TYR A 6 5.90 -1.11 4.47
CA TYR A 6 6.88 -2.19 4.61
C TYR A 6 6.66 -2.86 5.95
N LEU A 7 5.99 -4.01 5.95
CA LEU A 7 5.77 -4.83 7.14
C LEU A 7 7.03 -5.67 7.38
N GLN A 8 7.84 -5.29 8.36
CA GLN A 8 9.09 -5.98 8.66
C GLN A 8 8.79 -7.36 9.27
N THR A 9 9.26 -8.41 8.61
CA THR A 9 9.13 -9.81 9.07
C THR A 9 10.43 -10.33 9.68
N GLY A 10 11.52 -9.57 9.55
CA GLY A 10 12.82 -9.84 10.14
C GLY A 10 13.79 -8.66 9.96
N PRO A 11 15.03 -8.74 10.46
CA PRO A 11 15.98 -7.62 10.45
C PRO A 11 16.35 -7.11 9.05
N LYS A 12 16.18 -7.94 8.03
CA LYS A 12 16.51 -7.63 6.62
C LYS A 12 15.40 -8.05 5.67
N GLU A 13 14.19 -8.26 6.17
CA GLU A 13 13.10 -8.79 5.37
C GLU A 13 11.82 -8.03 5.68
N SER A 14 11.01 -7.86 4.64
CA SER A 14 9.69 -7.25 4.78
C SER A 14 8.74 -7.79 3.74
N VAL A 15 7.45 -7.62 3.99
CA VAL A 15 6.43 -7.66 2.94
C VAL A 15 6.03 -6.23 2.63
N ARG A 16 6.21 -5.85 1.37
CA ARG A 16 5.79 -4.55 0.86
C ARG A 16 4.33 -4.63 0.45
N LEU A 17 3.49 -3.83 1.06
CA LEU A 17 2.16 -3.51 0.56
C LEU A 17 2.25 -2.27 -0.31
N ASN A 18 1.81 -2.37 -1.56
CA ASN A 18 1.86 -1.28 -2.52
C ASN A 18 0.52 -1.12 -3.24
N MET A 19 0.07 0.11 -3.44
CA MET A 19 -1.12 0.41 -4.24
C MET A 19 -0.67 1.13 -5.50
N ASP A 20 -0.81 0.51 -6.67
CA ASP A 20 -0.49 1.14 -7.95
C ASP A 20 -1.75 1.34 -8.80
N PRO A 21 -1.78 2.32 -9.72
CA PRO A 21 -2.83 2.41 -10.73
C PRO A 21 -2.89 1.12 -11.55
N SER A 22 -4.07 0.51 -11.63
CA SER A 22 -4.30 -0.64 -12.50
C SER A 22 -4.32 -0.19 -13.95
N THR A 23 -3.48 -0.79 -14.79
CA THR A 23 -3.48 -0.54 -16.24
C THR A 23 -4.60 -1.28 -16.97
N VAL A 24 -5.30 -2.18 -16.28
CA VAL A 24 -6.34 -3.05 -16.86
C VAL A 24 -7.74 -2.75 -16.32
N LEU A 25 -7.84 -2.05 -15.18
CA LEU A 25 -9.12 -1.67 -14.56
C LEU A 25 -9.24 -0.14 -14.49
N GLY A 26 -10.25 0.41 -15.17
CA GLY A 26 -10.66 1.80 -14.99
C GLY A 26 -11.30 2.02 -13.61
N ALA A 27 -11.24 3.25 -13.10
CA ALA A 27 -11.98 3.60 -11.89
C ALA A 27 -13.51 3.53 -12.13
N PRO A 28 -14.33 3.15 -11.14
CA PRO A 28 -15.78 2.99 -11.27
C PRO A 28 -16.55 4.30 -11.51
N ALA A 29 -15.92 5.47 -11.36
CA ALA A 29 -16.56 6.77 -11.54
C ALA A 29 -15.99 7.54 -12.74
N PRO A 30 -16.83 8.27 -13.52
CA PRO A 30 -16.36 9.16 -14.57
C PRO A 30 -15.35 10.19 -14.00
N ASN A 31 -14.24 10.42 -14.72
CA ASN A 31 -13.16 11.34 -14.36
C ASN A 31 -12.26 10.92 -13.16
N HIS A 32 -12.40 9.71 -12.63
CA HIS A 32 -11.63 9.21 -11.48
C HIS A 32 -10.33 8.49 -11.82
N GLY A 33 -9.91 8.40 -13.09
CA GLY A 33 -8.64 7.77 -13.48
C GLY A 33 -8.69 6.23 -13.43
N TYR A 34 -7.80 5.60 -12.66
CA TYR A 34 -7.60 4.14 -12.63
C TYR A 34 -7.94 3.54 -11.27
N ARG A 35 -8.44 2.30 -11.27
CA ARG A 35 -8.64 1.54 -10.04
C ARG A 35 -7.30 1.21 -9.39
N GLY A 36 -7.19 1.35 -8.09
CA GLY A 36 -6.01 0.91 -7.35
C GLY A 36 -5.86 -0.61 -7.37
N ARG A 37 -4.62 -1.08 -7.54
CA ARG A 37 -4.23 -2.47 -7.39
C ARG A 37 -3.31 -2.60 -6.19
N LEU A 38 -3.83 -3.19 -5.12
CA LEU A 38 -3.06 -3.56 -3.93
C LEU A 38 -2.25 -4.81 -4.22
N THR A 39 -0.93 -4.75 -4.04
CA THR A 39 -0.03 -5.89 -4.10
C THR A 39 0.67 -6.10 -2.77
N ALA A 40 0.89 -7.36 -2.41
CA ALA A 40 1.69 -7.77 -1.26
C ALA A 40 2.88 -8.59 -1.78
N GLU A 41 4.10 -8.08 -1.58
CA GLU A 41 5.30 -8.65 -2.20
C GLU A 41 6.42 -8.83 -1.16
N PRO A 42 7.01 -10.04 -1.03
CA PRO A 42 8.16 -10.22 -0.15
C PRO A 42 9.39 -9.48 -0.69
N ARG A 43 10.17 -8.90 0.22
CA ARG A 43 11.40 -8.15 -0.06
C ARG A 43 12.52 -8.63 0.84
N ARG A 44 13.71 -8.79 0.26
CA ARG A 44 14.97 -9.14 0.95
C ARG A 44 15.66 -7.92 1.57
N TYR A 45 14.87 -6.92 1.96
CA TYR A 45 15.30 -5.75 2.69
C TYR A 45 14.16 -5.26 3.58
N ALA A 46 14.47 -4.61 4.69
CA ALA A 46 13.49 -4.20 5.69
C ALA A 46 12.73 -2.91 5.32
N ILE A 47 13.38 -2.00 4.58
CA ILE A 47 12.80 -0.77 4.03
C ILE A 47 13.56 -0.38 2.76
N THR A 48 12.90 0.30 1.82
CA THR A 48 13.55 0.88 0.63
C THR A 48 14.59 1.95 1.03
N ARG A 49 15.53 2.23 0.12
CA ARG A 49 16.46 3.37 0.20
C ARG A 49 16.07 4.53 -0.72
N ASN A 50 15.02 4.34 -1.52
CA ASN A 50 14.49 5.33 -2.45
C ASN A 50 13.16 5.89 -1.91
N GLN A 51 13.25 6.63 -0.81
CA GLN A 51 12.09 7.28 -0.18
C GLN A 51 12.39 8.75 0.08
N GLU A 52 11.38 9.59 -0.16
CA GLU A 52 11.43 11.01 0.22
C GLU A 52 11.18 11.19 1.72
N ARG A 53 10.37 10.32 2.32
CA ARG A 53 10.02 10.33 3.74
C ARG A 53 9.82 8.93 4.29
N THR A 54 10.20 8.75 5.55
CA THR A 54 9.89 7.54 6.33
C THR A 54 9.03 7.91 7.53
N VAL A 55 7.95 7.16 7.74
CA VAL A 55 7.15 7.17 8.95
C VAL A 55 7.18 5.76 9.52
N THR A 56 7.59 5.63 10.78
CA THR A 56 7.72 4.33 11.46
C THR A 56 6.62 4.21 12.50
N ILE A 57 5.86 3.12 12.44
CA ILE A 57 4.87 2.75 13.44
C ILE A 57 5.37 1.48 14.12
N PRO A 58 5.67 1.50 15.43
CA PRO A 58 6.08 0.30 16.14
C PRO A 58 4.90 -0.69 16.16
N ALA A 59 5.15 -1.92 15.74
CA ALA A 59 4.18 -3.01 15.78
C ALA A 59 4.68 -4.09 16.74
N ASN A 60 3.76 -4.67 17.52
CA ASN A 60 4.10 -5.82 18.36
C ASN A 60 4.39 -7.04 17.48
N PRO A 61 5.39 -7.87 17.83
CA PRO A 61 5.60 -9.15 17.17
C PRO A 61 4.39 -10.07 17.30
N GLY A 62 4.24 -11.02 16.37
CA GLY A 62 3.17 -12.04 16.42
C GLY A 62 1.97 -11.74 15.52
N HIS A 63 1.96 -10.60 14.83
CA HIS A 63 0.96 -10.31 13.80
C HIS A 63 1.40 -10.84 12.43
N SER A 64 0.44 -11.42 11.69
CA SER A 64 0.68 -11.84 10.31
C SER A 64 0.40 -10.69 9.35
N VAL A 65 1.06 -10.71 8.19
CA VAL A 65 0.76 -9.79 7.07
C VAL A 65 -0.74 -9.86 6.69
N GLY A 66 -1.35 -11.04 6.78
CA GLY A 66 -2.77 -11.25 6.50
C GLY A 66 -3.67 -10.38 7.38
N GLN A 67 -3.37 -10.29 8.69
CA GLN A 67 -4.16 -9.45 9.60
C GLN A 67 -4.14 -7.96 9.20
N PHE A 68 -3.02 -7.45 8.67
CA PHE A 68 -2.96 -6.08 8.16
C PHE A 68 -3.76 -5.93 6.86
N MET A 69 -3.70 -6.92 5.98
CA MET A 69 -4.50 -6.94 4.74
C MET A 69 -5.99 -6.97 5.04
N ASP A 70 -6.42 -7.73 6.04
CA ASP A 70 -7.82 -7.83 6.44
C ASP A 70 -8.36 -6.46 6.89
N VAL A 71 -7.59 -5.69 7.66
CA VAL A 71 -7.99 -4.32 8.06
C VAL A 71 -8.16 -3.41 6.85
N ILE A 72 -7.20 -3.42 5.91
CA ILE A 72 -7.28 -2.64 4.66
C ILE A 72 -8.52 -3.03 3.83
N ILE A 73 -8.89 -4.31 3.86
CA ILE A 73 -10.05 -4.81 3.13
C ILE A 73 -11.35 -4.38 3.82
N ILE A 74 -11.46 -4.60 5.14
CA ILE A 74 -12.64 -4.26 5.96
C ILE A 74 -12.97 -2.78 5.87
N ASP A 75 -11.96 -1.90 5.92
CA ASP A 75 -12.15 -0.46 5.83
C ASP A 75 -12.42 0.02 4.40
N GLY A 76 -12.42 -0.89 3.41
CA GLY A 76 -12.65 -0.56 2.01
C GLY A 76 -11.47 0.11 1.31
N ASN A 77 -10.34 0.28 1.99
CA ASN A 77 -9.14 0.96 1.47
C ASN A 77 -8.49 0.23 0.28
N HIS A 78 -8.74 -1.07 0.12
CA HIS A 78 -8.40 -1.82 -1.09
C HIS A 78 -9.14 -1.37 -2.36
N LEU A 79 -10.25 -0.64 -2.21
CA LEU A 79 -11.08 -0.08 -3.28
C LEU A 79 -10.67 1.35 -3.67
N TYR A 80 -9.44 1.75 -3.33
CA TYR A 80 -8.92 3.08 -3.61
C TYR A 80 -8.88 3.37 -5.13
N ASP A 81 -9.21 4.61 -5.51
CA ASP A 81 -9.16 5.09 -6.91
C ASP A 81 -8.12 6.20 -7.09
N PHE A 82 -7.28 6.06 -8.12
CA PHE A 82 -6.29 7.07 -8.49
C PHE A 82 -6.90 8.18 -9.31
N THR A 83 -7.27 9.28 -8.64
CA THR A 83 -7.87 10.43 -9.31
C THR A 83 -6.90 11.12 -10.30
N THR A 84 -7.47 11.66 -11.37
CA THR A 84 -6.76 12.49 -12.37
C THR A 84 -6.12 13.75 -11.79
N ARG A 85 -6.53 14.16 -10.58
CA ARG A 85 -5.99 15.33 -9.86
C ARG A 85 -4.72 15.04 -9.06
N GLY A 86 -4.19 13.82 -9.15
CA GLY A 86 -2.94 13.46 -8.46
C GLY A 86 -3.08 13.41 -6.94
N ARG A 87 -4.30 13.30 -6.38
CA ARG A 87 -4.45 12.81 -5.01
C ARG A 87 -3.95 11.37 -5.02
N GLY A 88 -2.69 11.21 -4.64
CA GLY A 88 -2.05 9.91 -4.52
C GLY A 88 -2.40 9.25 -3.19
N CYS A 89 -1.70 8.14 -2.93
CA CYS A 89 -1.85 7.16 -1.85
C CYS A 89 -2.07 7.69 -0.41
N THR A 90 -1.94 9.00 -0.18
CA THR A 90 -2.30 9.66 1.09
C THR A 90 -3.72 9.41 1.57
N GLY A 91 -4.67 9.06 0.68
CA GLY A 91 -6.03 8.70 1.08
C GLY A 91 -6.27 7.20 1.28
N TRP A 92 -5.26 6.37 1.04
CA TRP A 92 -5.34 4.90 1.20
C TRP A 92 -4.75 4.43 2.54
N ILE A 93 -3.69 5.09 3.03
CA ILE A 93 -3.06 4.78 4.32
C ILE A 93 -3.93 5.27 5.48
#